data_AF-A0A415ZLF0-F1
#
_entry.id   AF-A0A415ZLF0-F1
#
_cell.length_a   1.000
_cell.length_b   1.000
_cell.length_c   1.000
_cell.angle_alpha   90.00
_cell.angle_beta   90.00
_cell.angle_gamma   90.00
#
_symmetry.space_group_name_H-M   'P 1'
#
loop_
_entity.id
_entity.type
_entity.pdbx_description
1 polymer ?
#
loop_
_entity_poly.entity_id
_entity_poly.type
_entity_poly.pdbx_seq_one_letter_code
_entity_poly.pdbx_strand_id
1 'polypeptide(L)'
;MVRFSGLEIKPYSQLTELPRVRIDRVRVEVQRTLFGETEYHLVGTMGDEGKAYPICAPFTELPDVWERKKEVESAIFKARQEEQYAKKGKDAGYLETPARPV
;
A
#
# COMPACT_ATOMS: atom_id res chain seq x y z
N MET A 1 -1.92 5.93 18.82
CA MET A 1 -1.17 5.11 17.85
C MET A 1 -1.22 5.83 16.51
N VAL A 2 -0.07 6.21 15.95
CA VAL A 2 0.00 6.97 14.69
C VAL A 2 -0.45 6.06 13.54
N ARG A 3 -1.53 6.43 12.84
CA ARG A 3 -1.98 5.70 11.64
C ARG A 3 -0.99 5.94 10.49
N PHE A 4 -0.59 4.87 9.82
CA PHE A 4 0.20 4.91 8.59
C PHE A 4 -0.57 5.68 7.52
N SER A 5 0.09 6.60 6.81
CA SER A 5 -0.57 7.46 5.84
C SER A 5 -0.88 6.79 4.50
N GLY A 6 -0.43 5.54 4.33
CA GLY A 6 -0.67 4.71 3.15
C GLY A 6 0.45 4.82 2.11
N LEU A 7 0.71 3.72 1.39
CA LEU A 7 1.58 3.67 0.23
C LEU A 7 0.83 4.26 -0.97
N GLU A 8 1.39 5.30 -1.60
CA GLU A 8 0.82 5.85 -2.83
C GLU A 8 1.07 4.90 -4.01
N ILE A 9 0.01 4.54 -4.71
CA ILE A 9 0.06 3.71 -5.92
C ILE A 9 -0.79 4.34 -7.03
N LYS A 10 -0.48 3.99 -8.27
CA LYS A 10 -1.38 4.21 -9.41
C LYS A 10 -2.18 2.92 -9.63
N PRO A 11 -3.51 2.93 -9.45
CA PRO A 11 -4.32 1.74 -9.72
C PRO A 11 -4.18 1.28 -11.16
N TYR A 12 -4.25 -0.03 -11.36
CA TYR A 12 -4.27 -0.62 -12.68
C TYR A 12 -5.65 -0.44 -13.33
N SER A 13 -5.66 -0.01 -14.58
CA SER A 13 -6.86 0.06 -15.40
C SER A 13 -6.46 -0.09 -16.85
N GLN A 14 -7.15 -0.97 -17.57
CA GLN A 14 -6.95 -1.18 -19.00
C GLN A 14 -7.63 -0.09 -19.84
N LEU A 15 -8.67 0.55 -19.29
CA LEU A 15 -9.58 1.40 -20.04
C LEU A 15 -9.29 2.89 -19.85
N THR A 16 -8.81 3.27 -18.67
CA THR A 16 -8.75 4.67 -18.26
C THR A 16 -7.56 4.93 -17.35
N GLU A 17 -7.07 6.17 -17.35
CA GLU A 17 -6.09 6.59 -16.36
C GLU A 17 -6.79 6.93 -15.04
N LEU A 18 -6.49 6.13 -14.01
CA LEU A 18 -7.03 6.34 -12.67
C LEU A 18 -6.13 7.27 -11.84
N PRO A 19 -6.72 8.12 -10.98
CA PRO A 19 -5.95 8.96 -10.07
C PRO A 19 -5.14 8.09 -9.11
N ARG A 20 -4.01 8.63 -8.63
CA ARG A 20 -3.23 7.96 -7.59
C ARG A 20 -4.04 7.85 -6.31
N VAL A 21 -3.91 6.69 -5.66
CA VAL A 21 -4.59 6.37 -4.40
C VAL A 21 -3.57 5.91 -3.39
N ARG A 22 -3.97 5.85 -2.13
CA ARG A 22 -3.15 5.27 -1.07
C ARG A 22 -3.73 3.95 -0.61
N ILE A 23 -2.85 3.03 -0.22
CA ILE A 23 -3.22 1.71 0.31
C ILE A 23 -2.37 1.37 1.54
N ASP A 24 -2.92 0.63 2.50
CA ASP A 24 -2.20 0.14 3.69
C ASP A 24 -2.20 -1.38 3.81
N ARG A 25 -2.99 -2.06 2.97
CA ARG A 25 -3.20 -3.50 2.96
C ARG A 25 -3.44 -4.01 1.55
N VAL A 26 -3.10 -5.28 1.32
CA VAL A 26 -3.29 -5.97 0.04
C VAL A 26 -3.91 -7.34 0.28
N ARG A 27 -4.83 -7.74 -0.59
CA ARG A 27 -5.43 -9.08 -0.61
C ARG A 27 -5.44 -9.65 -2.02
N VAL A 28 -5.53 -10.97 -2.10
CA VAL A 28 -5.80 -11.68 -3.36
C VAL A 28 -7.29 -11.96 -3.41
N GLU A 29 -7.93 -11.56 -4.50
CA GLU A 29 -9.30 -11.94 -4.83
C GLU A 29 -9.27 -12.99 -5.94
N VAL A 30 -10.03 -14.07 -5.75
CA VAL A 30 -10.16 -15.13 -6.75
C VAL A 30 -11.49 -14.93 -7.44
N GLN A 31 -11.45 -14.75 -8.75
CA GLN A 31 -12.65 -14.57 -9.57
C GLN A 31 -12.70 -15.67 -10.61
N ARG A 32 -13.89 -16.25 -10.80
CA ARG A 32 -14.15 -17.15 -11.92
C ARG A 32 -14.84 -16.38 -13.02
N THR A 33 -14.29 -16.40 -14.23
CA THR A 33 -14.88 -15.73 -15.39
C THR A 33 -16.15 -16.48 -15.83
N LEU A 34 -17.00 -15.81 -16.62
CA LEU A 34 -18.19 -16.45 -17.21
C LEU A 34 -17.83 -17.61 -18.14
N PHE A 35 -16.59 -17.63 -18.66
CA PHE A 35 -16.05 -18.69 -19.51
C PHE A 35 -15.42 -19.84 -18.70
N GLY A 36 -15.47 -19.76 -17.37
CA GLY A 36 -15.02 -20.81 -16.46
C GLY A 36 -13.55 -20.73 -16.06
N GLU A 37 -12.81 -19.74 -16.56
CA GLU A 37 -11.40 -19.49 -16.23
C GLU A 37 -11.29 -18.93 -14.81
N THR A 38 -10.17 -19.20 -14.14
CA THR A 38 -9.88 -18.64 -12.81
C THR A 38 -8.84 -17.55 -12.95
N GLU A 39 -9.16 -16.38 -12.42
CA GLU A 39 -8.27 -15.24 -12.37
C GLU A 39 -7.98 -14.86 -10.91
N TYR A 40 -6.74 -14.45 -10.68
CA TYR A 40 -6.25 -13.97 -9.40
C TYR A 40 -5.98 -12.47 -9.49
N HIS A 41 -6.76 -11.71 -8.74
CA HIS A 41 -6.71 -10.25 -8.71
C HIS A 41 -5.96 -9.79 -7.47
N LEU A 42 -4.94 -8.95 -7.64
CA LEU A 42 -4.24 -8.33 -6.52
C LEU A 42 -4.85 -6.96 -6.21
N VAL A 43 -5.44 -6.83 -5.03
CA VAL A 43 -6.29 -5.68 -4.69
C VAL A 43 -5.78 -4.99 -3.42
N GLY A 44 -5.55 -3.69 -3.52
CA GLY A 44 -5.12 -2.81 -2.43
C GLY A 44 -6.30 -2.10 -1.79
N THR A 45 -6.22 -1.89 -0.48
CA THR A 45 -7.24 -1.19 0.32
C THR A 45 -6.58 -0.21 1.28
N MET A 46 -7.33 0.78 1.74
CA MET A 46 -6.89 1.77 2.73
C MET A 46 -7.88 1.86 3.88
N GLY A 47 -7.42 1.64 5.11
CA GLY A 47 -8.26 1.73 6.29
C GLY A 47 -9.46 0.79 6.23
N ASP A 48 -10.57 1.22 6.82
CA ASP A 48 -11.81 0.42 6.91
C ASP A 48 -12.80 0.74 5.77
N GLU A 49 -12.47 1.69 4.88
CA GLU A 49 -13.41 2.29 3.90
C GLU A 49 -13.86 1.35 2.75
N GLY A 50 -13.49 0.07 2.77
CA GLY A 50 -14.03 -0.96 1.86
C GLY A 50 -13.70 -0.79 0.37
N LYS A 51 -13.18 0.36 -0.06
CA LYS A 51 -12.76 0.61 -1.45
C LYS A 51 -11.53 -0.22 -1.78
N ALA A 52 -11.66 -1.00 -2.84
CA ALA A 52 -10.66 -1.94 -3.31
C ALA A 52 -10.14 -1.46 -4.66
N TYR A 53 -8.82 -1.34 -4.79
CA TYR A 53 -8.16 -0.83 -5.99
C TYR A 53 -7.28 -1.91 -6.60
N PRO A 54 -7.44 -2.26 -7.89
CA PRO A 54 -6.56 -3.20 -8.56
C PRO A 54 -5.13 -2.64 -8.62
N ILE A 55 -4.15 -3.45 -8.23
CA ILE A 55 -2.74 -3.03 -8.18
C ILE A 55 -2.04 -3.30 -9.52
N CYS A 56 -2.41 -4.39 -10.19
CA CYS A 56 -1.83 -4.83 -11.44
C CYS A 56 -2.86 -5.61 -12.27
N ALA A 57 -2.44 -6.05 -13.45
CA ALA A 57 -3.22 -6.97 -14.26
C ALA A 57 -3.52 -8.27 -13.48
N PRO A 58 -4.65 -8.94 -13.76
CA PRO A 58 -4.97 -10.23 -13.17
C PRO A 58 -3.96 -11.30 -13.60
N PHE A 59 -3.75 -12.28 -12.74
CA PHE A 59 -2.91 -13.46 -13.01
C PHE A 59 -3.76 -14.68 -13.28
N THR A 60 -3.22 -15.65 -14.01
CA THR A 60 -3.86 -16.96 -14.25
C THR A 60 -3.36 -18.03 -13.27
N GLU A 61 -2.22 -17.80 -12.62
CA GLU A 61 -1.56 -18.77 -11.75
C GLU A 61 -1.41 -18.23 -10.31
N LEU A 62 -1.72 -19.07 -9.32
CA LEU A 62 -1.67 -18.69 -7.91
C LEU A 62 -0.25 -18.35 -7.39
N PRO A 63 0.83 -19.05 -7.79
CA PRO A 63 2.18 -18.70 -7.36
C PRO A 63 2.59 -17.27 -7.76
N ASP A 64 2.22 -16.84 -8.97
CA ASP A 64 2.64 -15.55 -9.52
C ASP A 64 2.02 -14.38 -8.77
N VAL A 65 0.72 -14.47 -8.46
CA VAL A 65 0.05 -13.45 -7.65
C VAL A 65 0.62 -13.38 -6.23
N TRP A 66 1.11 -14.50 -5.69
CA TRP A 66 1.67 -14.55 -4.35
C TRP A 66 3.03 -13.87 -4.26
N GLU A 67 3.90 -14.09 -5.24
CA GLU A 67 5.17 -13.35 -5.34
C GLU A 67 4.92 -11.86 -5.49
N ARG A 68 3.97 -11.47 -6.36
CA ARG A 68 3.62 -10.06 -6.51
C ARG A 68 3.05 -9.46 -5.22
N LYS A 69 2.23 -10.21 -4.48
CA LYS A 69 1.70 -9.78 -3.18
C LYS A 69 2.82 -9.50 -2.18
N LYS A 70 3.81 -10.38 -2.06
CA LYS A 70 4.96 -10.20 -1.15
C LYS A 70 5.72 -8.91 -1.45
N GLU A 71 5.94 -8.60 -2.73
CA GLU A 71 6.62 -7.37 -3.13
C GLU A 71 5.88 -6.13 -2.65
N VAL A 72 4.56 -6.08 -2.85
CA VAL A 72 3.74 -4.92 -2.44
C VAL A 72 3.64 -4.83 -0.92
N GLU A 73 3.49 -5.95 -0.22
CA GLU A 73 3.50 -5.98 1.25
C GLU A 73 4.84 -5.48 1.82
N SER A 74 5.96 -5.86 1.19
CA SER A 74 7.30 -5.36 1.54
C SER A 74 7.41 -3.86 1.30
N ALA A 75 6.88 -3.33 0.19
CA ALA A 75 6.85 -1.90 -0.09
C ALA A 75 6.02 -1.12 0.94
N ILE A 76 4.84 -1.63 1.30
CA ILE A 76 3.99 -1.04 2.36
C ILE A 76 4.73 -1.04 3.70
N PHE A 77 5.40 -2.15 4.04
CA PHE A 77 6.15 -2.25 5.28
C PHE A 77 7.30 -1.23 5.33
N LYS A 78 8.08 -1.11 4.26
CA LYS A 78 9.17 -0.12 4.15
C LYS A 78 8.64 1.31 4.29
N ALA A 79 7.60 1.67 3.53
CA ALA A 79 6.99 2.99 3.60
C ALA A 79 6.48 3.31 5.02
N ARG A 80 5.92 2.32 5.72
CA ARG A 80 5.49 2.46 7.11
C ARG A 80 6.66 2.71 8.06
N GLN A 81 7.78 2.01 7.89
CA GLN A 81 8.98 2.24 8.68
C GLN A 81 9.53 3.65 8.44
N GLU A 82 9.69 4.05 7.18
CA GLU A 82 10.18 5.38 6.79
C GLU A 82 9.33 6.50 7.40
N GLU A 83 8.01 6.38 7.37
CA GLU A 83 7.11 7.36 7.98
C GLU A 83 7.28 7.44 9.51
N GLN A 84 7.48 6.30 10.17
CA GLN A 84 7.73 6.25 11.61
C GLN A 84 9.09 6.86 11.98
N TYR A 85 10.15 6.55 11.23
CA TYR A 85 11.48 7.12 11.44
C TYR A 85 11.52 8.62 11.17
N ALA A 86 10.89 9.09 10.08
CA ALA A 86 10.81 10.51 9.75
C ALA A 86 10.08 11.31 10.84
N LYS A 87 9.02 10.73 11.44
CA LYS A 87 8.31 11.35 12.58
C LYS A 87 9.20 11.41 13.83
N LYS A 88 9.87 10.32 14.20
CA LYS A 88 10.81 10.30 15.34
C LYS A 88 11.95 11.31 15.18
N GLY A 89 12.50 11.46 13.98
CA GLY A 89 13.55 12.45 13.69
C GLY A 89 13.09 13.89 13.84
N LYS A 90 11.83 14.19 13.50
CA LYS A 90 11.22 15.51 13.73
C LYS A 90 10.97 15.78 15.22
N ASP A 91 10.50 14.78 15.96
CA ASP A 91 10.27 14.91 17.41
C ASP A 91 11.60 15.08 18.17
N ALA A 92 12.67 14.42 17.74
CA ALA A 92 14.01 14.57 18.33
C ALA A 92 14.67 15.94 18.05
N GLY A 93 14.27 16.64 16.97
CA GLY A 93 14.74 17.98 16.64
C GLY A 93 14.13 19.10 17.48
N TYR A 94 13.16 18.80 18.34
CA TYR A 94 12.51 19.75 19.26
C TYR A 94 13.04 19.71 20.70
N LEU A 95 14.06 18.89 21.00
CA LEU A 95 14.75 18.91 22.29
C LEU A 95 15.70 20.12 22.36
N GLU A 96 15.10 21.24 22.78
CA GLU A 96 15.65 22.38 23.52
C GLU A 96 17.10 22.76 23.22
N THR A 97 17.28 23.84 22.48
CA THR A 97 18.48 24.67 22.65
C THR A 97 18.36 25.31 24.04
N PRO A 98 19.20 24.98 25.04
CA PRO A 98 19.14 25.68 26.30
C PRO A 98 19.48 27.15 26.04
N ALA A 99 18.57 28.05 26.42
CA ALA A 99 18.82 29.48 26.39
C ALA A 99 20.11 29.76 27.18
N ARG A 100 21.12 30.32 26.50
CA ARG A 100 22.35 30.75 27.16
C ARG A 100 22.00 31.83 28.20
N PRO A 101 22.41 31.70 29.46
CA PRO A 101 22.25 32.79 30.42
C PRO A 101 23.13 33.97 30.00
N VAL A 102 22.55 35.16 30.10
CA VAL A 102 23.19 36.48 29.91
C VAL A 102 24.05 36.86 31.10
#